data_AF-A0A8J9WRP9-F1
#
_entry.id   AF-A0A8J9WRP9-F1
#
_cell.length_a   1.000
_cell.length_b   1.000
_cell.length_c   1.000
_cell.angle_alpha   90.00
_cell.angle_beta   90.00
_cell.angle_gamma   90.00
#
_symmetry.space_group_name_H-M   'P 1'
#
loop_
_entity.id
_entity.type
_entity.pdbx_description
1 polymer ?
#
loop_
_entity_poly.entity_id
_entity_poly.type
_entity_poly.pdbx_seq_one_letter_code
_entity_poly.pdbx_strand_id
1 'polypeptide(L)'
;MAPAEVPPAVLPGTPSSFPIPSDELIALAQKVFKSNSGVEQPELLADDFRFEFPVVSLAKKASCCLSSIICDFVKAVSGFNLKQAFPNMESHPYDWRVDKYEPNRVWFTVRNTATHAGPLTFFGATYKPTGKVVLGAPECLSYTFNEEGKVTSFTGGYIMDRRVGNTNKLGAMFGILSAIGAPVPSPGSPTFFVRLAINAVRSFISGVFEFVFGSGKKQS
;
A
#
# COMPACT_ATOMS: atom_id res chain seq x y z
N MET A 1 -27.42 27.44 11.73
CA MET A 1 -26.81 26.12 11.48
C MET A 1 -25.86 25.83 12.62
N ALA A 2 -26.01 24.70 13.31
CA ALA A 2 -24.97 24.26 14.24
C ALA A 2 -23.67 24.01 13.44
N PRO A 3 -22.49 24.40 13.96
CA PRO A 3 -21.23 24.07 13.31
C PRO A 3 -21.13 22.55 13.17
N ALA A 4 -20.67 22.09 12.00
CA ALA A 4 -20.41 20.68 11.79
C ALA A 4 -19.41 20.18 12.83
N GLU A 5 -19.69 19.03 13.43
CA GLU A 5 -18.79 18.40 14.41
C GLU A 5 -17.45 18.09 13.74
N VAL A 6 -16.37 18.62 14.30
CA VAL A 6 -15.01 18.40 13.79
C VAL A 6 -14.53 17.05 14.29
N PRO A 7 -14.12 16.12 13.41
CA PRO A 7 -13.57 14.85 13.84
C PRO A 7 -12.34 15.04 14.74
N PRO A 8 -12.11 14.15 15.72
CA PRO A 8 -10.93 14.23 16.58
C PRO A 8 -9.64 14.09 15.75
N ALA A 9 -8.54 14.69 16.23
CA ALA A 9 -7.23 14.63 15.60
C ALA A 9 -6.47 13.29 15.83
N VAL A 10 -7.21 12.23 16.18
CA VAL A 10 -6.73 10.86 16.36
C VAL A 10 -7.76 9.93 15.75
N LEU A 11 -7.36 8.72 15.35
CA LEU A 11 -8.34 7.76 14.84
C LEU A 11 -9.38 7.37 15.92
N PRO A 12 -10.64 7.12 15.52
CA PRO A 12 -11.62 6.50 16.41
C PRO A 12 -11.10 5.16 16.94
N GLY A 13 -11.15 5.00 18.27
CA GLY A 13 -10.66 3.79 18.94
C GLY A 13 -9.17 3.79 19.28
N THR A 14 -8.45 4.90 19.07
CA THR A 14 -7.07 5.04 19.54
C THR A 14 -6.98 4.84 21.05
N PRO A 15 -6.13 3.92 21.54
CA PRO A 15 -5.98 3.66 22.97
C PRO A 15 -5.18 4.78 23.65
N SER A 16 -5.46 5.07 24.92
CA SER A 16 -4.72 6.06 25.71
C SER A 16 -3.32 5.59 26.13
N SER A 17 -3.13 4.28 26.20
CA SER A 17 -1.87 3.58 26.43
C SER A 17 -1.86 2.28 25.65
N PHE A 18 -0.69 1.78 25.26
CA PHE A 18 -0.59 0.56 24.47
C PHE A 18 0.27 -0.50 25.19
N PRO A 19 -0.13 -1.79 25.21
CA PRO A 19 0.55 -2.82 25.98
C PRO A 19 1.91 -3.22 25.40
N ILE A 20 2.14 -3.00 24.11
CA ILE A 20 3.42 -3.29 23.46
C ILE A 20 4.35 -2.08 23.65
N PRO A 21 5.54 -2.25 24.26
CA PRO A 21 6.53 -1.19 24.42
C PRO A 21 6.96 -0.57 23.09
N SER A 22 7.38 0.70 23.10
CA SER A 22 7.63 1.45 21.87
C SER A 22 8.77 0.88 21.00
N ASP A 23 9.83 0.37 21.63
CA ASP A 23 10.95 -0.28 20.97
C ASP A 23 10.55 -1.62 20.33
N GLU A 24 9.75 -2.42 21.03
CA GLU A 24 9.16 -3.64 20.49
C GLU A 24 8.20 -3.36 19.32
N LEU A 25 7.38 -2.31 19.43
CA LEU A 25 6.45 -1.91 18.38
C LEU A 25 7.19 -1.44 17.11
N ILE A 26 8.28 -0.71 17.28
CA ILE A 26 9.17 -0.33 16.17
C ILE A 26 9.80 -1.58 15.53
N ALA A 27 10.25 -2.55 16.33
CA ALA A 27 10.81 -3.80 15.81
C ALA A 27 9.77 -4.60 15.00
N LEU A 28 8.51 -4.64 15.47
CA LEU A 28 7.38 -5.22 14.73
C LEU A 28 7.13 -4.50 13.41
N ALA A 29 7.13 -3.16 13.40
CA ALA A 29 6.99 -2.36 12.18
C ALA A 29 8.09 -2.64 11.16
N GLN A 30 9.34 -2.78 11.61
CA GLN A 30 10.46 -3.16 10.75
C GLN A 30 10.32 -4.59 10.22
N LYS A 31 9.80 -5.53 11.01
CA LYS A 31 9.50 -6.91 10.57
C LYS A 31 8.43 -6.91 9.47
N VAL A 32 7.33 -6.19 9.69
CA VAL A 32 6.26 -6.01 8.70
C VAL A 32 6.80 -5.41 7.40
N PHE A 33 7.62 -4.37 7.50
CA PHE A 33 8.22 -3.75 6.32
C PHE A 33 9.08 -4.74 5.52
N LYS A 34 9.93 -5.53 6.22
CA LYS A 34 10.78 -6.55 5.61
C LYS A 34 10.00 -7.67 4.91
N SER A 35 8.78 -8.00 5.37
CA SER A 35 7.89 -8.97 4.71
C SER A 35 7.08 -8.35 3.56
N ASN A 36 7.61 -7.30 2.93
CA ASN A 36 6.93 -6.52 1.92
C ASN A 36 5.57 -5.98 2.42
N SER A 37 5.57 -5.36 3.59
CA SER A 37 4.37 -4.84 4.27
C SER A 37 3.29 -5.90 4.54
N GLY A 38 3.70 -7.11 4.93
CA GLY A 38 2.79 -8.23 5.19
C GLY A 38 2.32 -9.00 3.96
N VAL A 39 2.81 -8.69 2.76
CA VAL A 39 2.49 -9.47 1.55
C VAL A 39 3.09 -10.87 1.61
N GLU A 40 4.31 -11.01 2.12
CA GLU A 40 5.01 -12.30 2.25
C GLU A 40 4.64 -13.04 3.54
N GLN A 41 4.10 -12.33 4.54
CA GLN A 41 3.65 -12.87 5.83
C GLN A 41 2.26 -12.29 6.17
N PRO A 42 1.18 -12.75 5.50
CA PRO A 42 -0.16 -12.20 5.68
C PRO A 42 -0.71 -12.34 7.11
N GLU A 43 -0.20 -13.28 7.89
CA GLU A 43 -0.54 -13.49 9.31
C GLU A 43 -0.16 -12.31 10.22
N LEU A 44 0.72 -11.42 9.74
CA LEU A 44 1.06 -10.15 10.42
C LEU A 44 -0.03 -9.09 10.26
N LEU A 45 -0.99 -9.29 9.34
CA LEU A 45 -2.10 -8.39 9.10
C LEU A 45 -3.31 -8.83 9.94
N ALA A 46 -4.00 -7.85 10.54
CA ALA A 46 -5.22 -8.11 11.30
C ALA A 46 -6.40 -8.39 10.36
N ASP A 47 -7.41 -9.08 10.88
CA ASP A 47 -8.61 -9.44 10.10
C ASP A 47 -9.41 -8.22 9.61
N ASP A 48 -9.26 -7.08 10.29
CA ASP A 48 -9.86 -5.79 9.97
C ASP A 48 -8.89 -4.83 9.26
N PHE A 49 -7.78 -5.34 8.71
CA PHE A 49 -6.74 -4.57 8.02
C PHE A 49 -7.29 -3.60 6.97
N ARG A 50 -6.70 -2.41 6.94
CA ARG A 50 -6.99 -1.32 6.00
C ARG A 50 -5.73 -0.90 5.26
N PHE A 51 -5.87 -0.66 3.96
CA PHE A 51 -4.83 -0.05 3.15
C PHE A 51 -5.25 1.37 2.77
N GLU A 52 -4.51 2.39 3.20
CA GLU A 52 -4.97 3.78 3.18
C GLU A 52 -3.93 4.70 2.52
N PHE A 53 -3.99 4.80 1.20
CA PHE A 53 -3.15 5.70 0.41
C PHE A 53 -4.01 6.82 -0.20
N PRO A 54 -3.44 8.01 -0.51
CA PRO A 54 -4.19 9.18 -0.96
C PRO A 54 -5.12 8.93 -2.15
N VAL A 55 -4.75 7.99 -3.02
CA VAL A 55 -5.44 7.72 -4.28
C VAL A 55 -6.16 6.37 -4.26
N VAL A 56 -5.67 5.42 -3.48
CA VAL A 56 -6.21 4.07 -3.38
C VAL A 56 -6.40 3.76 -1.90
N SER A 57 -7.64 3.62 -1.49
CA SER A 57 -7.97 3.09 -0.17
C SER A 57 -8.74 1.78 -0.33
N LEU A 58 -8.27 0.73 0.32
CA LEU A 58 -9.00 -0.51 0.50
C LEU A 58 -9.48 -0.55 1.95
N ALA A 59 -10.66 0.03 2.15
CA ALA A 59 -11.44 -0.17 3.36
C ALA A 59 -12.40 -1.34 3.18
N LYS A 60 -12.88 -1.90 4.31
CA LYS A 60 -13.83 -3.01 4.36
C LYS A 60 -14.96 -2.89 3.34
N LYS A 61 -14.85 -3.59 2.19
CA LYS A 61 -16.00 -3.79 1.28
C LYS A 61 -16.94 -4.80 1.93
N ALA A 62 -18.23 -4.49 1.89
CA ALA A 62 -19.33 -5.27 2.43
C ALA A 62 -19.59 -6.61 1.68
N SER A 63 -18.55 -7.32 1.26
CA SER A 63 -18.64 -8.60 0.57
C SER A 63 -18.06 -9.73 1.43
N CYS A 64 -18.95 -10.33 2.23
CA CYS A 64 -19.06 -11.74 2.70
C CYS A 64 -17.86 -12.49 3.30
N CYS A 65 -16.60 -12.22 2.96
CA CYS A 65 -15.46 -13.00 3.44
C CYS A 65 -14.34 -12.08 3.93
N LEU A 66 -14.00 -12.16 5.22
CA LEU A 66 -12.86 -11.50 5.89
C LEU A 66 -11.52 -11.75 5.16
N SER A 67 -11.38 -12.92 4.53
CA SER A 67 -10.25 -13.28 3.65
C SER A 67 -10.08 -12.35 2.44
N SER A 68 -11.11 -11.59 2.03
CA SER A 68 -11.11 -10.84 0.78
C SER A 68 -10.17 -9.62 0.76
N ILE A 69 -10.03 -8.85 1.85
CA ILE A 69 -9.25 -7.59 1.80
C ILE A 69 -7.75 -7.86 1.81
N ILE A 70 -7.29 -8.77 2.68
CA ILE A 70 -5.90 -9.23 2.69
C ILE A 70 -5.59 -9.87 1.34
N CYS A 71 -6.48 -10.71 0.80
CA CYS A 71 -6.30 -11.28 -0.54
C CYS A 71 -6.26 -10.21 -1.63
N ASP A 72 -7.14 -9.20 -1.60
CA ASP A 72 -7.17 -8.11 -2.59
C ASP A 72 -5.88 -7.27 -2.51
N PHE A 73 -5.40 -6.97 -1.31
CA PHE A 73 -4.13 -6.29 -1.07
C PHE A 73 -2.95 -7.12 -1.61
N VAL A 74 -2.83 -8.38 -1.19
CA VAL A 74 -1.76 -9.29 -1.62
C VAL A 74 -1.78 -9.47 -3.13
N LYS A 75 -2.96 -9.69 -3.74
CA LYS A 75 -3.12 -9.82 -5.20
C LYS A 75 -2.76 -8.53 -5.92
N ALA A 76 -3.21 -7.37 -5.43
CA ALA A 76 -2.91 -6.09 -6.03
C ALA A 76 -1.39 -5.81 -6.01
N VAL A 77 -0.75 -5.95 -4.85
CA VAL A 77 0.68 -5.65 -4.67
C VAL A 77 1.56 -6.67 -5.41
N SER A 78 1.22 -7.97 -5.36
CA SER A 78 1.95 -9.02 -6.08
C SER A 78 1.79 -8.89 -7.60
N GLY A 79 0.65 -8.40 -8.07
CA GLY A 79 0.35 -8.21 -9.49
C GLY A 79 1.20 -7.15 -10.20
N PHE A 80 1.94 -6.33 -9.46
CA PHE A 80 2.78 -5.26 -10.04
C PHE A 80 4.14 -5.76 -10.56
N ASN A 81 4.52 -7.00 -10.25
CA ASN A 81 5.78 -7.62 -10.68
C ASN A 81 7.01 -6.71 -10.47
N LEU A 82 7.03 -6.00 -9.34
CA LEU A 82 8.03 -4.98 -9.05
C LEU A 82 9.45 -5.54 -9.05
N LYS A 83 9.63 -6.77 -8.57
CA LYS A 83 10.93 -7.44 -8.54
C LYS A 83 11.51 -7.66 -9.95
N GLN A 84 10.67 -7.99 -10.93
CA GLN A 84 11.13 -8.10 -12.32
C GLN A 84 11.37 -6.72 -12.93
N ALA A 85 10.46 -5.76 -12.72
CA ALA A 85 10.57 -4.42 -13.27
C ALA A 85 11.78 -3.64 -12.72
N PHE A 86 12.10 -3.85 -11.44
CA PHE A 86 13.07 -3.12 -10.65
C PHE A 86 13.90 -4.08 -9.77
N PRO A 87 14.81 -4.89 -10.35
CA PRO A 87 15.58 -5.90 -9.62
C PRO A 87 16.53 -5.33 -8.57
N ASN A 88 16.90 -4.05 -8.69
CA ASN A 88 17.73 -3.30 -7.75
C ASN A 88 16.93 -2.29 -6.91
N MET A 89 15.63 -2.50 -6.72
CA MET A 89 14.82 -1.61 -5.90
C MET A 89 15.26 -1.68 -4.43
N GLU A 90 15.55 -0.51 -3.87
CA GLU A 90 15.87 -0.32 -2.45
C GLU A 90 14.99 0.78 -1.90
N SER A 91 14.31 0.53 -0.77
CA SER A 91 13.35 1.47 -0.20
C SER A 91 13.92 2.41 0.87
N HIS A 92 15.14 2.15 1.35
CA HIS A 92 15.86 2.99 2.32
C HIS A 92 14.99 3.51 3.47
N PRO A 93 14.45 2.65 4.36
CA PRO A 93 13.60 3.09 5.45
C PRO A 93 14.41 3.69 6.62
N TYR A 94 13.92 4.76 7.23
CA TYR A 94 14.52 5.46 8.38
C TYR A 94 13.47 6.23 9.19
N ASP A 95 13.89 6.90 10.27
CA ASP A 95 13.02 7.78 11.09
C ASP A 95 11.81 7.05 11.70
N TRP A 96 12.04 5.81 12.18
CA TRP A 96 11.04 5.00 12.87
C TRP A 96 10.72 5.59 14.23
N ARG A 97 9.44 5.82 14.50
CA ARG A 97 8.97 6.40 15.76
C ARG A 97 7.54 5.99 16.07
N VAL A 98 7.24 5.78 17.35
CA VAL A 98 5.85 5.65 17.81
C VAL A 98 5.20 7.03 17.85
N ASP A 99 3.94 7.12 17.45
CA ASP A 99 3.17 8.36 17.55
C ASP A 99 2.87 8.69 19.03
N LYS A 100 3.05 9.96 19.39
CA LYS A 100 2.77 10.46 20.74
C LYS A 100 1.27 10.51 21.06
N TYR A 101 0.43 10.68 20.05
CA TYR A 101 -1.03 10.80 20.15
C TYR A 101 -1.74 9.47 19.87
N GLU A 102 -1.08 8.57 19.14
CA GLU A 102 -1.59 7.25 18.78
C GLU A 102 -0.56 6.18 19.18
N PRO A 103 -0.52 5.73 20.45
CA PRO A 103 0.58 4.92 20.97
C PRO A 103 0.68 3.52 20.35
N ASN A 104 -0.29 3.13 19.54
CA ASN A 104 -0.32 1.90 18.75
C ASN A 104 0.14 2.10 17.28
N ARG A 105 0.63 3.29 16.92
CA ARG A 105 1.03 3.64 15.56
C ARG A 105 2.52 3.91 15.48
N VAL A 106 3.17 3.35 14.46
CA VAL A 106 4.57 3.62 14.12
C VAL A 106 4.64 4.36 12.80
N TRP A 107 5.22 5.55 12.81
CA TRP A 107 5.59 6.31 11.62
C TRP A 107 7.02 6.00 11.21
N PHE A 108 7.27 6.04 9.91
CA PHE A 108 8.61 5.92 9.33
C PHE A 108 8.66 6.58 7.96
N THR A 109 9.87 6.85 7.50
CA THR A 109 10.12 7.47 6.20
C THR A 109 10.82 6.48 5.28
N VAL A 110 10.48 6.49 4.00
CA VAL A 110 11.18 5.73 2.95
C VAL A 110 11.69 6.66 1.84
N ARG A 111 12.73 6.22 1.14
CA ARG A 111 13.24 6.87 -0.09
C ARG A 111 13.58 5.80 -1.10
N ASN A 112 12.69 5.54 -2.05
CA ASN A 112 12.90 4.47 -3.02
C ASN A 112 13.97 4.84 -4.06
N THR A 113 14.91 3.94 -4.34
CA THR A 113 15.81 4.02 -5.49
C THR A 113 15.71 2.74 -6.31
N ALA A 114 15.65 2.87 -7.64
CA ALA A 114 15.58 1.71 -8.51
C ALA A 114 15.96 2.04 -9.96
N THR A 115 16.21 1.03 -10.78
CA THR A 115 16.36 1.17 -12.23
C THR A 115 15.29 0.32 -12.94
N HIS A 116 14.56 0.93 -13.88
CA HIS A 116 13.54 0.23 -14.66
C HIS A 116 14.20 -0.68 -15.71
N ALA A 117 14.52 -1.90 -15.30
CA ALA A 117 15.30 -2.87 -16.07
C ALA A 117 14.46 -4.01 -16.67
N GLY A 118 13.26 -4.26 -16.13
CA GLY A 118 12.31 -5.25 -16.67
C GLY A 118 10.95 -4.64 -17.01
N PRO A 119 10.03 -5.43 -17.58
CA PRO A 119 8.68 -4.97 -17.88
C PRO A 119 7.89 -4.70 -16.58
N LEU A 120 7.27 -3.53 -16.49
CA LEU A 120 6.37 -3.15 -15.40
C LEU A 120 4.91 -3.34 -15.83
N THR A 121 4.15 -4.18 -15.13
CA THR A 121 2.71 -4.28 -15.33
C THR A 121 2.00 -3.51 -14.24
N PHE A 122 1.25 -2.47 -14.61
CA PHE A 122 0.47 -1.68 -13.67
C PHE A 122 -0.89 -1.31 -14.26
N PHE A 123 -1.94 -1.50 -13.46
CA PHE A 123 -3.34 -1.32 -13.86
C PHE A 123 -3.75 -2.04 -15.17
N GLY A 124 -3.08 -3.11 -15.60
CA GLY A 124 -3.39 -3.80 -16.86
C GLY A 124 -2.79 -3.12 -18.12
N ALA A 125 -1.78 -2.29 -17.95
CA ALA A 125 -0.86 -1.87 -19.00
C ALA A 125 0.54 -2.41 -18.67
N THR A 126 1.31 -2.76 -19.69
CA THR A 126 2.69 -3.21 -19.52
C THR A 126 3.64 -2.21 -20.17
N TYR A 127 4.55 -1.67 -19.37
CA TYR A 127 5.56 -0.71 -19.78
C TYR A 127 6.87 -1.44 -20.04
N LYS A 128 7.49 -1.17 -21.19
CA LYS A 128 8.79 -1.75 -21.56
C LYS A 128 9.90 -1.17 -20.67
N PRO A 129 10.98 -1.92 -20.39
CA PRO A 129 12.11 -1.42 -19.61
C PRO A 129 12.69 -0.17 -20.27
N THR A 130 12.80 0.91 -19.51
CA THR A 130 13.25 2.21 -20.02
C THR A 130 14.71 2.53 -19.68
N GLY A 131 15.34 1.77 -18.78
CA GLY A 131 16.67 2.08 -18.25
C GLY A 131 16.73 3.31 -17.33
N LYS A 132 15.62 4.03 -17.14
CA LYS A 132 15.55 5.20 -16.25
C LYS A 132 15.71 4.80 -14.78
N VAL A 133 16.42 5.67 -14.06
CA VAL A 133 16.56 5.58 -12.61
C VAL A 133 15.40 6.29 -11.94
N VAL A 134 14.77 5.61 -10.99
CA VAL A 134 13.78 6.17 -10.08
C VAL A 134 14.52 6.69 -8.85
N LEU A 135 14.32 7.96 -8.54
CA LEU A 135 14.79 8.62 -7.32
C LEU A 135 13.57 9.14 -6.56
N GLY A 136 13.13 8.37 -5.57
CA GLY A 136 11.99 8.68 -4.72
C GLY A 136 12.26 9.91 -3.86
N ALA A 137 11.27 10.81 -3.80
CA ALA A 137 11.21 11.80 -2.73
C ALA A 137 11.03 11.09 -1.38
N PRO A 138 11.35 11.73 -0.24
CA PRO A 138 10.99 11.19 1.07
C PRO A 138 9.48 11.01 1.18
N GLU A 139 9.05 9.80 1.50
CA GLU A 139 7.65 9.43 1.71
C GLU A 139 7.41 9.00 3.15
N CYS A 140 6.37 9.54 3.78
CA CYS A 140 5.93 9.16 5.12
C CYS A 140 4.95 7.98 5.04
N LEU A 141 5.23 6.94 5.82
CA LEU A 141 4.43 5.72 5.96
C LEU A 141 4.13 5.46 7.44
N SER A 142 3.07 4.70 7.70
CA SER A 142 2.81 4.17 9.04
C SER A 142 2.15 2.81 9.05
N TYR A 143 2.42 2.07 10.12
CA TYR A 143 1.62 0.91 10.52
C TYR A 143 0.90 1.23 11.83
N THR A 144 -0.38 0.89 11.89
CA THR A 144 -1.18 0.91 13.14
C THR A 144 -1.39 -0.53 13.59
N PHE A 145 -1.23 -0.81 14.88
CA PHE A 145 -1.27 -2.15 15.45
C PHE A 145 -2.47 -2.35 16.40
N ASN A 146 -2.92 -3.60 16.50
CA ASN A 146 -3.76 -4.06 17.60
C ASN A 146 -2.92 -4.64 18.75
N GLU A 147 -3.55 -4.96 19.88
CA GLU A 147 -2.86 -5.45 21.08
C GLU A 147 -2.14 -6.79 20.86
N GLU A 148 -2.56 -7.58 19.85
CA GLU A 148 -1.89 -8.81 19.44
C GLU A 148 -0.64 -8.57 18.56
N GLY A 149 -0.29 -7.32 18.26
CA GLY A 149 0.85 -6.95 17.43
C GLY A 149 0.63 -7.16 15.93
N LYS A 150 -0.62 -7.30 15.48
CA LYS A 150 -1.00 -7.35 14.06
C LYS A 150 -1.34 -5.96 13.53
N VAL A 151 -1.07 -5.75 12.24
CA VAL A 151 -1.31 -4.47 11.57
C VAL A 151 -2.79 -4.32 11.20
N THR A 152 -3.45 -3.30 11.72
CA THR A 152 -4.83 -2.92 11.40
C THR A 152 -4.91 -1.86 10.31
N SER A 153 -3.87 -1.05 10.12
CA SER A 153 -3.81 -0.09 9.00
C SER A 153 -2.38 0.09 8.49
N PHE A 154 -2.25 0.16 7.16
CA PHE A 154 -1.06 0.60 6.45
C PHE A 154 -1.36 1.88 5.67
N THR A 155 -0.69 2.97 6.05
CA THR A 155 -0.78 4.29 5.41
C THR A 155 0.53 4.63 4.72
N GLY A 156 0.46 5.29 3.55
CA GLY A 156 1.66 5.69 2.82
C GLY A 156 1.37 6.53 1.58
N GLY A 157 2.42 6.86 0.83
CA GLY A 157 2.30 7.67 -0.39
C GLY A 157 2.28 9.19 -0.16
N TYR A 158 2.59 9.64 1.06
CA TYR A 158 2.61 11.06 1.43
C TYR A 158 4.02 11.63 1.27
N ILE A 159 4.21 12.48 0.26
CA ILE A 159 5.50 13.12 -0.04
C ILE A 159 5.80 14.21 0.99
N MET A 160 6.95 14.12 1.63
CA MET A 160 7.41 15.07 2.64
C MET A 160 8.12 16.30 2.04
N ASP A 161 8.77 16.15 0.87
CA ASP A 161 9.35 17.28 0.13
C ASP A 161 9.20 17.08 -1.38
N ARG A 162 8.36 17.91 -2.01
CA ARG A 162 8.02 17.84 -3.44
C ARG A 162 9.15 18.31 -4.37
N ARG A 163 10.26 18.85 -3.83
CA ARG A 163 11.42 19.32 -4.60
C ARG A 163 12.48 18.23 -4.79
N VAL A 164 12.39 17.14 -4.02
CA VAL A 164 13.38 16.07 -4.00
C VAL A 164 12.96 14.94 -4.93
N GLY A 165 13.94 14.33 -5.60
CA GLY A 165 13.70 13.18 -6.46
C GLY A 165 13.13 13.54 -7.84
N ASN A 166 12.74 12.52 -8.60
CA ASN A 166 12.24 12.65 -9.97
C ASN A 166 10.82 12.06 -10.16
N THR A 167 10.11 11.82 -9.07
CA THR A 167 8.76 11.23 -9.07
C THR A 167 7.65 12.24 -9.38
N ASN A 168 7.99 13.43 -9.88
CA ASN A 168 7.04 14.50 -10.21
C ASN A 168 6.05 14.80 -9.07
N LYS A 169 6.56 14.88 -7.84
CA LYS A 169 5.78 15.25 -6.64
C LYS A 169 4.71 14.22 -6.26
N LEU A 170 4.84 12.99 -6.76
CA LEU A 170 3.95 11.87 -6.48
C LEU A 170 4.69 10.81 -5.66
N GLY A 171 3.94 10.14 -4.79
CA GLY A 171 4.43 8.98 -4.02
C GLY A 171 3.98 7.66 -4.61
N ALA A 172 4.43 6.58 -3.96
CA ALA A 172 4.11 5.21 -4.27
C ALA A 172 4.28 4.89 -5.77
N MET A 173 3.40 4.07 -6.31
CA MET A 173 3.51 3.60 -7.70
C MET A 173 3.31 4.71 -8.73
N PHE A 174 2.54 5.75 -8.43
CA PHE A 174 2.37 6.88 -9.35
C PHE A 174 3.66 7.69 -9.52
N GLY A 175 4.44 7.84 -8.44
CA GLY A 175 5.77 8.42 -8.51
C GLY A 175 6.72 7.63 -9.40
N ILE A 176 6.71 6.30 -9.27
CA ILE A 176 7.50 5.38 -10.08
C ILE A 176 7.10 5.48 -11.57
N LEU A 177 5.80 5.42 -11.87
CA LEU A 177 5.29 5.59 -13.24
C LEU A 177 5.76 6.92 -13.85
N SER A 178 5.65 8.02 -13.10
CA SER A 178 6.11 9.32 -13.57
C SER A 178 7.61 9.32 -13.86
N ALA A 179 8.43 8.74 -12.98
CA ALA A 179 9.88 8.71 -13.12
C ALA A 179 10.32 7.91 -14.36
N ILE A 180 9.62 6.82 -14.69
CA ILE A 180 9.89 6.04 -15.91
C ILE A 180 9.30 6.67 -17.18
N GLY A 181 8.49 7.73 -17.04
CA GLY A 181 7.79 8.40 -18.15
C GLY A 181 6.54 7.66 -18.62
N ALA A 182 5.97 6.80 -17.79
CA ALA A 182 4.66 6.21 -18.02
C ALA A 182 3.57 7.25 -17.71
N PRO A 183 2.41 7.19 -18.40
CA PRO A 183 1.28 8.05 -18.10
C PRO A 183 0.77 7.80 -16.69
N VAL A 184 0.73 8.86 -15.89
CA VAL A 184 0.09 8.84 -14.57
C VAL A 184 -1.36 9.31 -14.73
N PRO A 185 -2.35 8.54 -14.25
CA PRO A 185 -3.71 9.02 -14.17
C PRO A 185 -3.78 10.25 -13.25
N SER A 186 -4.25 11.39 -13.75
CA SER A 186 -4.47 12.56 -12.90
C SER A 186 -5.54 12.24 -11.85
N PRO A 187 -5.29 12.45 -10.55
CA PRO A 187 -6.30 12.26 -9.51
C PRO A 187 -7.59 13.00 -9.87
N GLY A 188 -8.72 12.27 -9.91
CA GLY A 188 -10.03 12.84 -10.24
C GLY A 188 -10.36 12.93 -11.74
N SER A 189 -9.48 12.52 -12.66
CA SER A 189 -9.84 12.51 -14.09
C SER A 189 -10.86 11.41 -14.42
N PRO A 190 -11.67 11.58 -15.48
CA PRO A 190 -12.54 10.50 -15.97
C PRO A 190 -11.77 9.22 -16.30
N THR A 191 -10.55 9.35 -16.84
CA THR A 191 -9.65 8.21 -17.12
C THR A 191 -9.16 7.52 -15.84
N PHE A 192 -8.96 8.26 -14.76
CA PHE A 192 -8.62 7.72 -13.44
C PHE A 192 -9.77 6.87 -12.87
N PHE A 193 -11.02 7.38 -12.90
CA PHE A 193 -12.19 6.63 -12.42
C PHE A 193 -12.54 5.43 -13.30
N VAL A 194 -12.43 5.55 -14.63
CA VAL A 194 -12.63 4.43 -15.56
C VAL A 194 -11.58 3.34 -15.33
N ARG A 195 -10.32 3.70 -15.09
CA ARG A 195 -9.26 2.72 -14.82
C ARG A 195 -9.41 2.07 -13.44
N LEU A 196 -9.86 2.81 -12.42
CA LEU A 196 -10.19 2.25 -11.10
C LEU A 196 -11.37 1.27 -11.20
N ALA A 197 -12.43 1.66 -11.91
CA ALA A 197 -13.65 0.87 -12.09
C ALA A 197 -13.41 -0.40 -12.93
N ILE A 198 -12.66 -0.32 -14.04
CA ILE A 198 -12.34 -1.48 -14.88
C ILE A 198 -11.55 -2.53 -14.08
N ASN A 199 -10.65 -2.12 -13.18
CA ASN A 199 -9.88 -3.08 -12.37
C ASN A 199 -10.69 -3.66 -11.21
N ALA A 200 -11.61 -2.88 -10.61
CA ALA A 200 -12.59 -3.41 -9.67
C ALA A 200 -13.53 -4.44 -10.32
N VAL A 201 -13.99 -4.18 -11.55
CA VAL A 201 -14.84 -5.10 -12.34
C VAL A 201 -14.06 -6.32 -12.82
N ARG A 202 -12.80 -6.17 -13.25
CA ARG A 202 -11.95 -7.32 -13.63
C ARG A 202 -11.65 -8.23 -12.45
N SER A 203 -11.33 -7.68 -11.27
CA SER A 203 -11.14 -8.48 -10.05
C SER A 203 -12.43 -9.22 -9.66
N PHE A 204 -13.59 -8.57 -9.81
CA PHE A 204 -14.90 -9.18 -9.56
C PHE A 204 -15.23 -10.29 -10.57
N ILE A 205 -15.00 -10.07 -11.87
CA ILE A 205 -15.23 -11.08 -12.90
C ILE A 205 -14.26 -12.25 -12.76
N SER A 206 -12.96 -12.02 -12.48
CA SER A 206 -12.01 -13.11 -12.25
C SER A 206 -12.36 -13.90 -10.99
N GLY A 207 -12.79 -13.23 -9.92
CA GLY A 207 -13.25 -13.88 -8.69
C GLY A 207 -14.53 -14.70 -8.89
N VAL A 208 -15.49 -14.20 -9.68
CA VAL A 208 -16.71 -14.94 -10.04
C VAL A 208 -16.38 -16.08 -11.01
N PHE A 209 -15.44 -15.92 -11.95
CA PHE A 209 -15.07 -17.00 -12.87
C PHE A 209 -14.32 -18.13 -12.16
N GLU A 210 -13.41 -17.83 -11.22
CA GLU A 210 -12.78 -18.85 -10.37
C GLU A 210 -13.80 -19.51 -9.44
N PHE A 211 -14.76 -18.76 -8.88
CA PHE A 211 -15.80 -19.31 -8.00
C PHE A 211 -16.85 -20.17 -8.74
N VAL A 212 -17.22 -19.79 -9.97
CA VAL A 212 -18.25 -20.48 -10.77
C VAL A 212 -17.66 -21.60 -11.63
N PHE A 213 -16.41 -21.49 -12.07
CA PHE A 213 -15.80 -22.44 -13.02
C PHE A 213 -14.46 -23.04 -12.56
N GLY A 214 -13.93 -22.65 -11.40
CA GLY A 214 -12.61 -23.06 -10.89
C GLY A 214 -12.67 -24.01 -9.69
N SER A 215 -13.34 -25.15 -9.83
CA SER A 215 -13.10 -26.34 -9.00
C SER A 215 -13.04 -27.54 -9.92
N GLY A 216 -11.92 -27.67 -10.64
CA GLY A 216 -11.78 -28.74 -11.61
C GLY A 216 -10.35 -28.94 -12.08
N LYS A 217 -9.72 -29.98 -11.52
CA LYS A 217 -8.52 -30.74 -11.96
C LYS A 217 -7.20 -30.29 -11.33
N LYS A 218 -6.30 -31.18 -10.93
CA LYS A 218 -6.33 -32.63 -10.60
C LYS A 218 -4.94 -32.88 -9.99
N GLN A 219 -4.86 -33.68 -8.93
CA GLN A 219 -3.61 -34.33 -8.56
C GLN A 219 -3.12 -35.19 -9.75
N SER A 220 -1.86 -34.99 -10.13
CA SER A 220 -0.96 -36.00 -10.68
C SER A 220 0.47 -35.57 -10.41
#